data_AF-A0A4Y3JPI0-F1
#
_entry.id   AF-A0A4Y3JPI0-F1
#
_cell.length_a   1.000
_cell.length_b   1.000
_cell.length_c   1.000
_cell.angle_alpha   90.00
_cell.angle_beta   90.00
_cell.angle_gamma   90.00
#
_symmetry.space_group_name_H-M   'P 1'
#
loop_
_entity.id
_entity.type
_entity.pdbx_description
1 polymer ?
#
loop_
_entity_poly.entity_id
_entity_poly.type
_entity_poly.pdbx_seq_one_letter_code
_entity_poly.pdbx_strand_id
1 'polypeptide(L)' 'MYVVKVMHGYIDKTGCRTREKNLDNLLIFKDKKESEAFAKRIGGRVKPIQEVRPD' A
#
# COMPACT_ATOMS: atom_id res chain seq x y z
N MET A 1 7.19 -4.49 -7.06
CA MET A 1 6.78 -3.32 -6.26
C MET A 1 5.41 -3.58 -5.66
N TYR A 2 5.21 -3.16 -4.42
CA TYR A 2 4.07 -3.51 -3.58
C TYR A 2 3.54 -2.28 -2.85
N VAL A 3 2.25 -2.27 -2.59
CA VAL A 3 1.59 -1.29 -1.74
C VAL A 3 0.88 -2.01 -0.60
N VAL A 4 0.58 -1.27 0.46
CA VAL A 4 -0.18 -1.81 1.59
C VAL A 4 -1.60 -1.28 1.54
N LYS A 5 -2.55 -2.21 1.41
CA LYS A 5 -3.98 -1.98 1.48
C LYS A 5 -4.43 -2.10 2.93
N VAL A 6 -5.17 -1.10 3.40
CA VAL A 6 -5.80 -1.06 4.72
C VAL A 6 -7.31 -0.89 4.56
N MET A 7 -8.04 -0.83 5.67
CA MET A 7 -9.52 -0.77 5.66
C MET A 7 -10.05 0.34 4.72
N HIS A 8 -10.63 -0.09 3.60
CA HIS A 8 -11.16 0.75 2.51
C HIS A 8 -10.19 1.77 1.89
N GLY A 9 -8.88 1.51 1.93
CA GLY A 9 -7.87 2.42 1.37
C GLY A 9 -6.49 1.82 1.25
N TYR A 10 -5.51 2.66 0.97
CA TYR A 10 -4.09 2.33 0.90
C TYR A 10 -3.29 3.27 1.82
N ILE A 11 -2.02 2.97 2.00
CA ILE A 11 -1.10 3.84 2.73
C ILE A 11 -0.40 4.78 1.75
N ASP A 12 -0.46 6.08 2.03
CA ASP A 12 0.26 7.11 1.29
C ASP A 12 1.73 7.21 1.72
N LYS A 13 2.52 7.99 0.98
CA LYS A 13 3.93 8.25 1.30
C LYS A 13 4.16 8.89 2.68
N THR A 14 3.14 9.52 3.26
CA THR A 14 3.19 10.12 4.60
C THR A 14 2.95 9.09 5.71
N GLY A 15 2.59 7.86 5.35
CA GLY A 15 2.22 6.80 6.29
C GLY A 15 0.77 6.87 6.76
N CYS A 16 -0.05 7.75 6.17
CA CYS A 16 -1.45 7.89 6.49
C CYS A 16 -2.33 7.04 5.56
N ARG A 17 -3.56 6.76 6.00
CA ARG A 17 -4.55 6.08 5.16
C ARG A 17 -5.15 7.07 4.16
N THR A 18 -5.00 6.77 2.88
CA THR A 18 -5.70 7.47 1.78
C THR A 18 -6.65 6.53 1.04
N ARG A 19 -7.67 7.10 0.38
CA ARG A 19 -8.50 6.39 -0.61
C ARG A 19 -8.01 6.60 -2.04
N GLU A 20 -7.07 7.53 -2.23
CA GLU A 20 -6.46 7.78 -3.52
C GLU A 20 -5.73 6.52 -3.98
N LYS A 21 -5.93 6.17 -5.25
CA LYS A 21 -5.29 5.02 -5.88
C LYS A 21 -4.13 5.42 -6.79
N ASN A 22 -3.78 6.71 -6.81
CA ASN A 22 -2.67 7.22 -7.58
C ASN A 22 -1.36 6.67 -6.99
N LEU A 23 -0.68 5.84 -7.77
CA LEU A 23 0.56 5.17 -7.37
C LEU A 23 1.65 6.16 -6.96
N ASP A 24 1.67 7.35 -7.56
CA ASP A 24 2.61 8.42 -7.18
C ASP A 24 2.39 8.96 -5.77
N ASN A 25 1.20 8.78 -5.19
CA ASN A 25 0.88 9.21 -3.83
C ASN A 25 0.98 8.06 -2.81
N LEU A 26 1.05 6.80 -3.28
CA LEU A 26 1.10 5.63 -2.42
C LEU A 26 2.51 5.29 -1.92
N LEU A 27 2.56 4.69 -0.74
CA LEU A 27 3.78 4.11 -0.22
C LEU A 27 4.10 2.82 -0.97
N ILE A 28 5.10 2.93 -1.86
CA ILE A 28 5.57 1.82 -2.69
C ILE A 28 6.80 1.18 -2.04
N PHE A 29 6.70 -0.12 -1.83
CA PHE A 29 7.81 -0.99 -1.42
C PHE A 29 8.40 -1.67 -2.65
N LYS A 30 9.73 -1.71 -2.74
CA LYS A 30 10.42 -2.48 -3.79
C LYS A 30 10.33 -3.97 -3.48
N ASP A 31 10.56 -4.33 -2.22
CA ASP A 31 10.60 -5.69 -1.73
C ASP A 31 9.30 -6.14 -1.07
N LYS A 32 8.89 -7.37 -1.35
CA LYS A 32 7.69 -7.98 -0.75
C LYS A 32 7.83 -8.10 0.76
N LYS A 33 9.01 -8.53 1.23
CA LYS A 33 9.28 -8.81 2.64
C LYS A 33 9.11 -7.56 3.51
N GLU A 34 9.59 -6.40 3.04
CA GLU A 34 9.41 -5.12 3.73
C GLU A 34 7.93 -4.71 3.79
N SER A 35 7.22 -4.84 2.67
CA SER A 35 5.79 -4.53 2.62
C SER A 35 4.95 -5.44 3.52
N GLU A 36 5.31 -6.72 3.64
CA GLU A 36 4.64 -7.69 4.51
C GLU A 36 4.89 -7.39 5.99
N ALA A 37 6.13 -7.06 6.35
CA ALA A 37 6.47 -6.64 7.71
C ALA A 37 5.71 -5.38 8.12
N PHE A 38 5.64 -4.38 7.22
CA PHE A 38 4.88 -3.16 7.45
C PHE A 38 3.37 -3.43 7.56
N ALA A 39 2.81 -4.19 6.62
CA ALA A 39 1.39 -4.56 6.64
C ALA A 39 1.01 -5.31 7.93
N LYS A 40 1.84 -6.26 8.38
CA LYS A 40 1.62 -7.01 9.62
C LYS A 40 1.61 -6.10 10.85
N ARG A 41 2.45 -5.06 10.87
CA ARG A 41 2.52 -4.09 11.97
C ARG A 41 1.28 -3.20 12.07
N ILE A 42 0.70 -2.80 10.94
CA ILE A 42 -0.45 -1.87 10.90
C ILE A 42 -1.81 -2.55 10.70
N GLY A 43 -1.85 -3.87 10.54
CA GLY A 43 -3.08 -4.63 10.27
C GLY A 43 -3.57 -4.55 8.81
N GLY A 44 -2.66 -4.34 7.86
CA GLY A 44 -2.95 -4.24 6.43
C GLY A 44 -2.76 -5.56 5.65
N ARG A 45 -2.92 -5.46 4.33
CA ARG A 45 -2.64 -6.53 3.36
C ARG A 45 -1.74 -5.99 2.26
N VAL A 46 -0.76 -6.78 1.85
CA VAL A 46 0.11 -6.43 0.73
C VAL A 46 -0.62 -6.67 -0.59
N LYS A 47 -0.50 -5.72 -1.51
CA LYS A 47 -1.01 -5.80 -2.88
C LYS A 47 0.13 -5.44 -3.85
N PRO A 48 0.40 -6.24 -4.88
CA PRO A 48 1.28 -5.81 -5.96
C PRO A 48 0.65 -4.62 -6.69
N ILE A 49 1.48 -3.72 -7.19
CA ILE A 49 1.02 -2.49 -7.88
C ILE A 49 0.08 -2.80 -9.06
N GLN A 50 0.33 -3.89 -9.77
CA GLN A 50 -0.48 -4.33 -10.92
C GLN A 50 -1.94 -4.64 -10.56
N GLU A 51 -2.22 -4.95 -9.30
CA GLU A 51 -3.58 -5.19 -8.80
C GLU A 51 -4.29 -3.92 -8.31
N VAL A 52 -3.59 -2.78 -8.25
CA VAL A 52 -4.19 -1.49 -7.90
C VAL A 52 -4.85 -0.93 -9.15
N ARG A 53 -6.17 -1.10 -9.24
CA ARG A 53 -6.94 -0.49 -10.32
C ARG A 53 -7.10 1.00 -10.04
N PRO A 54 -6.71 1.91 -10.95
CA PRO A 54 -7.14 3.30 -10.87
C PRO A 54 -8.68 3.34 -10.88
N ASP A 55 -9.24 4.38 -10.24
CA ASP A 55 -10.68 4.66 -10.35
C ASP A 55 -11.01 5.17 -11.77
#